data_AF-A0A426R863-F1
#
_entry.id   AF-A0A426R863-F1
#
_cell.length_a   1.000
_cell.length_b   1.000
_cell.length_c   1.000
_cell.angle_alpha   90.00
_cell.angle_beta   90.00
_cell.angle_gamma   90.00
#
_symmetry.space_group_name_H-M   'P 1'
#
loop_
_entity.id
_entity.type
_entity.pdbx_description
1 polymer ?
#
loop_
_entity_poly.entity_id
_entity_poly.type
_entity_poly.pdbx_seq_one_letter_code
_entity_poly.pdbx_strand_id
1 'polypeptide(L)'
;MKTLLLVRHAKSGWPEDVDDFDRPLTELGMTNAPKMARFLKEKSISIDAFISSPAKRALQTCELFAEVFQKSFSTDASLYNPRERNFEKLIVELDDSIQSVALFSHNNGISNFANSLTDEIVNLPTCGVAGYEIDCEKWSDFPAAPKKFLYFYSPKNF
;
A
#
# COMPACT_ATOMS: atom_id res chain seq x y z
N MET A 1 -5.10 2.04 -18.90
CA MET A 1 -3.98 1.67 -17.99
C MET A 1 -4.20 2.33 -16.65
N LYS A 2 -4.15 1.55 -15.57
CA LYS A 2 -4.21 2.03 -14.19
C LYS A 2 -3.01 1.53 -13.39
N THR A 3 -2.68 2.19 -12.29
CA THR A 3 -1.53 1.84 -11.45
C THR A 3 -1.99 1.47 -10.04
N LEU A 4 -1.56 0.31 -9.57
CA LEU A 4 -1.80 -0.18 -8.21
C LEU A 4 -0.48 -0.24 -7.44
N LEU A 5 -0.43 0.41 -6.28
CA LEU A 5 0.67 0.30 -5.33
C LEU A 5 0.21 -0.43 -4.08
N LEU A 6 0.98 -1.42 -3.67
CA LEU A 6 0.80 -2.14 -2.41
C LEU A 6 1.89 -1.72 -1.43
N VAL A 7 1.49 -1.09 -0.34
CA VAL A 7 2.39 -0.56 0.69
C VAL A 7 2.19 -1.31 2.00
N ARG A 8 3.19 -2.06 2.45
CA ARG A 8 3.15 -2.61 3.80
C ARG A 8 3.45 -1.49 4.79
N HIS A 9 2.70 -1.42 5.89
CA HIS A 9 2.94 -0.45 6.96
C HIS A 9 4.42 -0.40 7.39
N ALA A 10 4.88 0.78 7.82
CA ALA A 10 6.22 0.97 8.33
C ALA A 10 6.45 0.26 9.66
N LYS A 11 7.69 0.27 10.16
CA LYS A 11 8.08 -0.50 11.35
C LYS A 11 7.22 -0.08 12.55
N SER A 12 6.48 -1.01 13.13
CA SER A 12 5.67 -0.79 14.33
C SER A 12 6.33 -1.31 15.59
N GLY A 13 6.02 -0.67 16.72
CA GLY A 13 6.49 -1.03 18.05
C GLY A 13 5.60 -2.07 18.72
N TRP A 14 5.97 -2.43 19.95
CA TRP A 14 5.18 -3.25 20.88
C TRP A 14 5.26 -2.60 22.26
N PRO A 15 4.51 -1.51 22.51
CA PRO A 15 4.40 -0.96 23.84
C PRO A 15 3.69 -1.95 24.77
N GLU A 16 3.99 -1.87 26.07
CA GLU A 16 3.23 -2.61 27.08
C GLU A 16 1.77 -2.15 27.09
N ASP A 17 0.85 -3.10 27.32
CA ASP A 17 -0.60 -2.87 27.44
C ASP A 17 -1.28 -2.20 26.24
N VAL A 18 -0.74 -2.37 25.02
CA VAL A 18 -1.35 -1.87 23.78
C VAL A 18 -1.81 -3.03 22.89
N ASP A 19 -3.11 -3.03 22.56
CA ASP A 19 -3.72 -3.97 21.63
C ASP A 19 -3.09 -3.89 20.23
N ASP A 20 -3.09 -5.00 19.47
CA ASP A 20 -2.42 -5.04 18.17
C ASP A 20 -2.88 -3.91 17.23
N PHE A 21 -4.18 -3.62 17.23
CA PHE A 21 -4.77 -2.59 16.39
C PHE A 21 -4.19 -1.20 16.65
N ASP A 22 -3.89 -0.89 17.92
CA ASP A 22 -3.45 0.42 18.39
C ASP A 22 -1.93 0.56 18.48
N ARG A 23 -1.17 -0.45 18.04
CA ARG A 23 0.28 -0.40 18.01
C ARG A 23 0.78 0.74 17.11
N PRO A 24 1.58 1.68 17.64
CA PRO A 24 2.11 2.79 16.86
C PRO A 24 3.32 2.38 16.02
N LEU A 25 3.71 3.26 15.09
CA LEU A 25 5.03 3.21 14.46
C LEU A 25 6.16 3.41 15.50
N THR A 26 7.31 2.80 15.24
CA THR A 26 8.56 3.15 15.94
C THR A 26 9.16 4.43 15.36
N GLU A 27 10.16 5.01 16.01
CA GLU A 27 10.96 6.14 15.46
C GLU A 27 11.51 5.82 14.05
N LEU A 28 12.01 4.59 13.86
CA LEU A 28 12.46 4.13 12.55
C LEU A 28 11.30 4.07 11.53
N GLY A 29 10.11 3.65 11.95
CA GLY A 29 8.92 3.68 11.10
C GLY A 29 8.52 5.10 10.70
N MET A 30 8.49 6.01 11.67
CA MET A 30 8.23 7.45 11.47
C MET A 30 9.26 8.11 10.55
N THR A 31 10.49 7.61 10.52
CA THR A 31 11.56 8.11 9.63
C THR A 31 11.49 7.50 8.22
N ASN A 32 11.26 6.19 8.12
CA ASN A 32 11.29 5.48 6.85
C ASN A 32 10.07 5.76 5.97
N ALA A 33 8.89 5.95 6.55
CA ALA A 33 7.67 6.23 5.80
C ALA A 33 7.79 7.49 4.92
N PRO A 34 8.11 8.68 5.46
CA PRO A 34 8.26 9.88 4.63
C PRO A 34 9.49 9.80 3.71
N LYS A 35 10.54 9.07 4.07
CA LYS A 35 11.70 8.82 3.19
C LYS A 35 11.28 8.04 1.94
N MET A 36 10.52 6.96 2.11
CA MET A 36 9.98 6.17 1.01
C MET A 36 9.02 7.00 0.14
N ALA A 37 8.12 7.77 0.76
CA ALA A 37 7.21 8.63 0.01
C ALA A 37 7.95 9.67 -0.84
N ARG A 38 9.00 10.31 -0.30
CA ARG A 38 9.85 11.25 -1.05
C ARG A 38 10.58 10.56 -2.20
N PHE A 39 11.14 9.38 -1.94
CA PHE A 39 11.79 8.58 -2.98
C PHE A 39 10.83 8.25 -4.14
N LEU A 40 9.59 7.86 -3.86
CA LEU A 40 8.59 7.61 -4.92
C LEU A 40 8.30 8.89 -5.73
N LYS A 41 8.21 10.04 -5.06
CA LYS A 41 8.01 11.34 -5.71
C LYS A 41 9.20 11.74 -6.60
N GLU A 42 10.42 11.51 -6.15
CA GLU A 42 11.66 11.72 -6.92
C GLU A 42 11.73 10.80 -8.15
N LYS A 43 11.12 9.61 -8.07
CA LYS A 43 10.92 8.69 -9.21
C LYS A 43 9.77 9.08 -10.13
N SER A 44 9.13 10.23 -9.91
CA SER A 44 7.96 10.70 -10.66
C SER A 44 6.77 9.74 -10.64
N ILE A 45 6.65 8.92 -9.59
CA ILE A 45 5.51 8.03 -9.40
C ILE A 45 4.34 8.86 -8.87
N SER A 46 3.26 8.95 -9.65
CA SER A 46 2.05 9.66 -9.26
C SER A 46 1.07 8.72 -8.55
N ILE A 47 0.36 9.26 -7.55
CA ILE A 47 -0.67 8.55 -6.78
C ILE A 47 -1.87 9.50 -6.62
N ASP A 48 -3.03 9.07 -7.09
CA ASP A 48 -4.27 9.86 -7.03
C ASP A 48 -5.01 9.64 -5.72
N ALA A 49 -5.04 8.39 -5.24
CA ALA A 49 -5.76 7.98 -4.05
C ALA A 49 -4.90 7.16 -3.09
N PHE A 50 -5.06 7.43 -1.80
CA PHE A 50 -4.41 6.71 -0.69
C PHE A 50 -5.50 6.06 0.16
N ILE A 51 -5.44 4.74 0.35
CA ILE A 51 -6.43 4.00 1.13
C ILE A 51 -5.71 3.12 2.13
N SER A 52 -6.02 3.29 3.42
CA SER A 52 -5.34 2.57 4.49
C SER A 52 -6.25 1.64 5.27
N SER A 53 -5.67 0.54 5.75
CA SER A 53 -6.16 -0.12 6.95
C SER A 53 -6.31 0.89 8.10
N PRO A 54 -7.38 0.82 8.91
CA PRO A 54 -7.58 1.73 10.03
C PRO A 54 -6.66 1.42 11.23
N ALA A 55 -5.92 0.30 11.23
CA ALA A 55 -4.98 0.00 12.30
C ALA A 55 -3.88 1.06 12.37
N LYS A 56 -3.56 1.53 13.58
CA LYS A 56 -2.77 2.74 13.84
C LYS A 56 -1.47 2.81 13.04
N ARG A 57 -0.69 1.73 13.02
CA ARG A 57 0.57 1.66 12.25
C ARG A 57 0.40 1.84 10.73
N ALA A 58 -0.66 1.30 10.14
CA ALA A 58 -0.91 1.43 8.70
C ALA A 58 -1.41 2.84 8.40
N LEU A 59 -2.35 3.33 9.21
CA LEU A 59 -2.88 4.68 9.14
C LEU A 59 -1.78 5.73 9.24
N GLN A 60 -0.93 5.67 10.26
CA GLN A 60 0.22 6.56 10.42
C GLN A 60 1.20 6.49 9.23
N THR A 61 1.40 5.31 8.65
CA THR A 61 2.24 5.18 7.45
C THR A 61 1.58 5.90 6.27
N CYS A 62 0.28 5.72 6.07
CA CYS A 62 -0.50 6.36 5.02
C CYS A 62 -0.51 7.88 5.19
N GLU A 63 -0.73 8.40 6.39
CA GLU A 63 -0.68 9.83 6.73
C GLU A 63 0.65 10.46 6.32
N LEU A 64 1.78 9.83 6.69
CA LEU A 64 3.11 10.32 6.35
C LEU A 64 3.39 10.31 4.85
N PHE A 65 2.82 9.34 4.10
CA PHE A 65 2.89 9.35 2.65
C PHE A 65 2.02 10.47 2.06
N ALA A 66 0.77 10.55 2.51
CA ALA A 66 -0.21 11.53 2.06
C ALA A 66 0.28 12.98 2.28
N GLU A 67 0.96 13.26 3.38
CA GLU A 67 1.60 14.55 3.67
C GLU A 67 2.66 14.92 2.62
N VAL A 68 3.56 13.99 2.27
CA VAL A 68 4.60 14.22 1.26
C VAL A 68 4.02 14.44 -0.14
N PHE A 69 2.94 13.71 -0.46
CA PHE A 69 2.22 13.83 -1.72
C PHE A 69 1.23 15.00 -1.75
N GLN A 70 0.93 15.61 -0.60
CA GLN A 70 -0.11 16.64 -0.43
C GLN A 70 -1.48 16.16 -0.95
N LYS A 71 -1.86 14.95 -0.56
CA LYS A 71 -3.10 14.28 -0.97
C LYS A 71 -3.93 13.93 0.26
N SER A 72 -5.25 13.82 0.07
CA SER A 72 -6.12 13.21 1.06
C SER A 72 -5.97 11.68 1.04
N PHE A 73 -6.40 11.05 2.12
CA PHE A 73 -6.48 9.59 2.23
C PHE A 73 -7.84 9.18 2.82
N SER A 74 -8.21 7.93 2.62
CA SER A 74 -9.37 7.30 3.25
C SER A 74 -8.95 6.01 3.97
N THR A 75 -9.90 5.40 4.68
CA THR A 75 -9.67 4.12 5.34
C THR A 75 -10.67 3.07 4.88
N ASP A 76 -10.23 1.82 4.87
CA ASP A 76 -11.08 0.67 4.62
C ASP A 76 -10.73 -0.46 5.59
N ALA A 77 -11.73 -0.92 6.35
CA ALA A 77 -11.55 -1.94 7.38
C ALA A 77 -11.13 -3.30 6.82
N SER A 78 -11.44 -3.60 5.55
CA SER A 78 -11.06 -4.85 4.90
C SER A 78 -9.55 -4.98 4.69
N LEU A 79 -8.80 -3.88 4.82
CA LEU A 79 -7.35 -3.86 4.73
C LEU A 79 -6.66 -4.22 6.07
N TYR A 80 -7.38 -4.42 7.17
CA TYR A 80 -6.83 -4.99 8.41
C TYR A 80 -6.95 -6.52 8.40
N ASN A 81 -5.81 -7.22 8.57
CA ASN A 81 -5.71 -8.69 8.42
C ASN A 81 -6.37 -9.22 7.12
N PRO A 82 -6.03 -8.66 5.95
CA PRO A 82 -6.74 -8.97 4.71
C PRO A 82 -6.39 -10.36 4.17
N ARG A 83 -7.31 -10.91 3.39
CA ARG A 83 -7.03 -11.96 2.39
C ARG A 83 -7.00 -11.31 1.00
N GLU A 84 -6.52 -12.04 0.00
CA GLU A 84 -6.48 -11.58 -1.41
C GLU A 84 -7.83 -11.04 -1.89
N ARG A 85 -8.92 -11.77 -1.63
CA ARG A 85 -10.28 -11.34 -1.98
C ARG A 85 -10.69 -9.97 -1.42
N ASN A 86 -10.10 -9.55 -0.29
CA ASN A 86 -10.42 -8.25 0.31
C ASN A 86 -9.85 -7.12 -0.55
N PHE A 87 -8.62 -7.29 -1.05
CA PHE A 87 -8.03 -6.35 -1.99
C PHE A 87 -8.80 -6.33 -3.31
N GLU A 88 -9.11 -7.49 -3.87
CA GLU A 88 -9.86 -7.57 -5.13
C GLU A 88 -11.21 -6.85 -5.02
N LYS A 89 -11.97 -7.13 -3.96
CA LYS A 89 -13.27 -6.48 -3.72
C LYS A 89 -13.13 -4.96 -3.62
N LEU A 90 -12.16 -4.48 -2.84
CA LEU A 90 -11.90 -3.05 -2.71
C LEU A 90 -11.55 -2.43 -4.06
N ILE A 91 -10.67 -3.08 -4.82
CA ILE A 91 -10.19 -2.56 -6.11
C ILE A 91 -11.35 -2.44 -7.09
N VAL A 92 -12.19 -3.47 -7.26
CA VAL A 92 -13.30 -3.42 -8.24
C VAL A 92 -14.37 -2.37 -7.91
N GLU A 93 -14.41 -1.88 -6.67
CA GLU A 93 -15.34 -0.85 -6.19
C GLU A 93 -14.76 0.58 -6.28
N LEU A 94 -13.50 0.75 -6.72
CA LEU A 94 -12.87 2.07 -6.86
C LEU A 94 -13.52 2.91 -7.99
N ASP A 95 -13.53 4.23 -7.78
CA ASP A 95 -13.97 5.19 -8.79
C ASP A 95 -13.05 5.14 -10.02
N ASP A 96 -13.64 5.02 -11.22
CA ASP A 96 -12.90 4.89 -12.48
C ASP A 96 -12.06 6.13 -12.83
N SER A 97 -12.33 7.29 -12.22
CA SER A 97 -11.50 8.50 -12.36
C SER A 97 -10.13 8.35 -11.71
N ILE A 98 -9.98 7.47 -10.71
CA ILE A 98 -8.69 7.16 -10.07
C ILE A 98 -7.82 6.39 -11.07
N GLN A 99 -6.68 6.96 -11.47
CA GLN A 99 -5.73 6.30 -12.35
C GLN A 99 -4.65 5.56 -11.56
N SER A 100 -4.35 6.03 -10.35
CA SER A 100 -3.32 5.45 -9.49
C SER A 100 -3.74 5.41 -8.02
N VAL A 101 -3.65 4.24 -7.40
CA VAL A 101 -4.06 4.03 -6.00
C VAL A 101 -2.95 3.34 -5.21
N ALA A 102 -2.72 3.81 -3.97
CA ALA A 102 -1.84 3.16 -3.00
C ALA A 102 -2.65 2.58 -1.84
N LEU A 103 -2.51 1.27 -1.62
CA LEU A 103 -3.19 0.52 -0.56
C LEU A 103 -2.22 0.20 0.58
N PHE A 104 -2.53 0.64 1.79
CA PHE A 104 -1.69 0.47 2.99
C PHE A 104 -2.23 -0.65 3.87
N SER A 105 -1.45 -1.72 4.04
CA SER A 105 -1.92 -2.92 4.72
C SER A 105 -0.80 -3.71 5.42
N HIS A 106 -1.08 -4.99 5.74
CA HIS A 106 -0.32 -5.83 6.65
C HIS A 106 0.08 -7.15 6.00
N ASN A 107 1.22 -7.69 6.43
CA ASN A 107 1.55 -9.08 6.15
C ASN A 107 0.70 -10.03 7.01
N ASN A 108 0.43 -11.25 6.57
CA ASN A 108 0.91 -11.85 5.31
C ASN A 108 0.07 -11.48 4.07
N GLY A 109 -1.17 -11.02 4.27
CA GLY A 109 -2.14 -10.81 3.19
C GLY A 109 -1.66 -9.92 2.06
N ILE A 110 -0.99 -8.80 2.35
CA ILE A 110 -0.48 -7.90 1.30
C ILE A 110 0.63 -8.53 0.46
N SER A 111 1.52 -9.34 1.06
CA SER A 111 2.56 -10.04 0.29
C SER A 111 1.94 -11.15 -0.54
N ASN A 112 0.97 -11.91 0.00
CA ASN A 112 0.28 -12.94 -0.78
C ASN A 112 -0.42 -12.33 -1.99
N PHE A 113 -1.15 -11.23 -1.80
CA PHE A 113 -1.79 -10.51 -2.89
C PHE A 113 -0.78 -9.92 -3.88
N ALA A 114 0.36 -9.38 -3.41
CA ALA A 114 1.42 -8.93 -4.31
C ALA A 114 1.92 -10.07 -5.21
N ASN A 115 2.14 -11.27 -4.67
CA ASN A 115 2.56 -12.45 -5.43
C ASN A 115 1.46 -13.01 -6.34
N SER A 116 0.18 -12.78 -6.06
CA SER A 116 -0.90 -13.26 -6.95
C SER A 116 -1.01 -12.45 -8.24
N LEU A 117 -0.32 -11.31 -8.34
CA LEU A 117 -0.36 -10.40 -9.49
C LEU A 117 0.87 -10.50 -10.41
N THR A 118 1.85 -11.34 -10.07
CA THR A 118 3.12 -11.46 -10.82
C THR A 118 3.77 -12.82 -10.58
N ASP A 119 4.58 -13.29 -11.53
CA ASP A 119 5.41 -14.48 -11.35
C ASP A 119 6.68 -14.21 -10.51
N GLU A 120 6.94 -12.95 -10.14
CA GLU A 120 8.06 -12.57 -9.27
C GLU A 120 7.76 -12.82 -7.78
N ILE A 121 8.77 -13.23 -7.02
CA ILE A 121 8.63 -13.40 -5.57
C ILE A 121 8.74 -12.03 -4.87
N VAL A 122 7.61 -11.52 -4.39
CA VAL A 122 7.50 -10.26 -3.66
C VAL A 122 7.23 -10.53 -2.18
N ASN A 123 8.23 -10.32 -1.33
CA ASN A 123 8.07 -10.33 0.12
C ASN A 123 8.20 -8.90 0.66
N LEU A 124 7.09 -8.25 0.98
CA LEU A 124 7.09 -6.85 1.41
C LEU A 124 7.67 -6.73 2.84
N PRO A 125 8.86 -6.11 3.03
CA PRO A 125 9.31 -5.71 4.35
C PRO A 125 8.46 -4.54 4.87
N THR A 126 8.62 -4.15 6.13
CA THR A 126 7.98 -2.94 6.64
C THR A 126 8.34 -1.73 5.79
N CYS A 127 7.34 -0.93 5.40
CA CYS A 127 7.47 0.19 4.46
C CYS A 127 7.93 -0.21 3.04
N GLY A 128 7.83 -1.50 2.68
CA GLY A 128 8.02 -1.96 1.30
C GLY A 128 6.86 -1.57 0.40
N VAL A 129 7.17 -1.28 -0.86
CA VAL A 129 6.22 -0.85 -1.90
C VAL A 129 6.40 -1.72 -3.14
N ALA A 130 5.31 -2.31 -3.63
CA ALA A 130 5.27 -2.98 -4.92
C ALA A 130 4.28 -2.25 -5.85
N GLY A 131 4.69 -2.00 -7.09
CA GLY A 131 3.89 -1.30 -8.09
C GLY A 131 3.51 -2.21 -9.25
N TYR A 132 2.27 -2.10 -9.71
CA TYR A 132 1.71 -2.86 -10.82
C TYR A 132 0.98 -1.94 -11.78
N GLU A 133 1.12 -2.20 -13.07
CA GLU A 133 0.31 -1.64 -14.12
C GLU A 133 -0.80 -2.64 -14.47
N ILE A 134 -2.03 -2.15 -14.52
CA ILE A 134 -3.24 -2.92 -14.81
C ILE A 134 -3.77 -2.42 -16.15
N ASP A 135 -3.89 -3.34 -17.11
CA ASP A 135 -4.44 -3.04 -18.43
C ASP A 135 -5.97 -3.09 -18.40
N CYS A 136 -6.56 -2.06 -17.81
CA CYS A 136 -7.99 -1.82 -17.82
C CYS A 136 -8.31 -0.32 -17.92
N GLU A 137 -9.55 -0.02 -18.33
CA GLU A 137 -10.15 1.32 -18.25
C GLU A 137 -10.97 1.49 -16.96
N LYS A 138 -11.65 0.43 -16.52
CA LYS A 138 -12.44 0.42 -15.30
C LYS A 138 -11.82 -0.48 -14.24
N TRP A 139 -11.93 -0.09 -12.98
CA TRP A 139 -11.41 -0.92 -11.91
C TRP A 139 -12.19 -2.23 -11.74
N SER A 140 -13.47 -2.25 -12.12
CA SER A 140 -14.30 -3.45 -12.12
C SER A 140 -13.79 -4.58 -13.03
N ASP A 141 -12.99 -4.25 -14.05
CA ASP A 141 -12.34 -5.23 -14.94
C ASP A 141 -11.04 -5.81 -14.36
N PHE A 142 -10.58 -5.32 -13.20
CA PHE A 142 -9.34 -5.74 -12.55
C PHE A 142 -9.14 -7.27 -12.50
N PRO A 143 -10.13 -8.12 -12.16
CA PRO A 143 -9.91 -9.55 -12.04
C PRO A 143 -9.40 -10.20 -13.34
N ALA A 144 -9.93 -9.78 -14.50
CA ALA A 144 -9.57 -10.34 -15.81
C ALA A 144 -8.45 -9.58 -16.52
N ALA A 145 -8.18 -8.33 -16.13
CA ALA A 145 -7.20 -7.46 -16.78
C ALA A 145 -5.77 -8.05 -16.72
N PRO A 146 -4.94 -7.91 -17.77
CA PRO A 146 -3.51 -8.17 -17.67
C PRO A 146 -2.86 -7.32 -16.57
N LYS A 147 -1.96 -7.94 -15.79
CA LYS A 147 -1.15 -7.25 -14.76
C LYS A 147 0.32 -7.32 -15.15
N LYS A 148 1.00 -6.19 -15.04
CA LYS A 148 2.43 -6.08 -15.27
C LYS A 148 3.10 -5.54 -14.00
N PHE A 149 4.05 -6.29 -13.47
CA PHE A 149 4.89 -5.82 -12.38
C PHE A 149 5.80 -4.69 -12.89
N LEU A 150 5.85 -3.58 -12.14
CA LEU A 150 6.64 -2.40 -12.52
C LEU A 150 7.91 -2.28 -11.70
N TYR A 151 7.78 -2.37 -10.37
CA TYR A 151 8.89 -2.14 -9.45
C TYR A 151 8.58 -2.67 -8.05
N PHE A 152 9.66 -2.92 -7.30
CA PHE A 152 9.63 -3.12 -5.87
C PHE A 152 10.70 -2.28 -5.19
N TYR A 153 10.30 -1.55 -4.14
CA TYR A 153 11.18 -0.71 -3.34
C TYR A 153 11.08 -1.05 -1.87
N SER A 154 12.21 -0.96 -1.18
CA SER A 154 12.29 -1.12 0.27
C SER A 154 13.18 -0.04 0.88
N PRO A 155 12.99 0.32 2.16
CA PRO A 155 13.87 1.29 2.84
C PRO A 155 15.33 0.87 2.93
N LYS A 156 15.70 -0.37 2.57
CA LYS A 156 17.08 -0.83 2.50
C LYS A 156 17.78 -0.45 1.20
N ASN A 157 17.04 0.01 0.20
CA ASN A 157 17.55 0.24 -1.16
C ASN A 157 18.08 1.67 -1.37
N PHE A 158 17.94 2.55 -0.38
CA PHE A 158 18.33 3.97 -0.41
C PHE A 158 18.40 4.56 0.99
#